data_AF-A0ABD5SR69-F1
#
_entry.id   AF-A0ABD5SR69-F1
#
_cell.length_a   1.000
_cell.length_b   1.000
_cell.length_c   1.000
_cell.angle_alpha   90.00
_cell.angle_beta   90.00
_cell.angle_gamma   90.00
#
_symmetry.space_group_name_H-M   'P 1'
#
loop_
_entity.id
_entity.type
_entity.pdbx_description
1 polymer ?
#
loop_
_entity_poly.entity_id
_entity_poly.type
_entity_poly.pdbx_seq_one_letter_code
_entity_poly.pdbx_strand_id
1 'polypeptide(L)'
;MTSFTDDGYVDSTVQDEQTAEFNAEAGEELTVTVENVAVAEPENETTVESDSISFRLDHAENGPIGTRSISESETFDVTTDSGGTHLVIVTNGAADVTIEPTE
;
A
#
# COMPACT_ATOMS: atom_id res chain seq x y z
N MET A 1 -3.58 -6.41 -12.97
CA MET A 1 -3.65 -7.86 -12.66
C MET A 1 -2.87 -8.00 -11.39
N THR A 2 -3.55 -8.11 -10.24
CA THR A 2 -2.89 -8.30 -8.94
C THR A 2 -2.17 -9.63 -8.97
N SER A 3 -0.86 -9.58 -8.87
CA SER A 3 0.03 -10.72 -8.69
C SER A 3 0.24 -10.90 -7.19
N PHE A 4 0.08 -12.14 -6.73
CA PHE A 4 0.38 -12.54 -5.37
C PHE A 4 1.68 -13.33 -5.40
N THR A 5 2.55 -13.16 -4.41
CA THR A 5 3.68 -14.09 -4.20
C THR A 5 3.15 -15.48 -3.86
N ASP A 6 3.97 -16.53 -4.06
CA ASP A 6 3.57 -17.94 -3.81
C ASP A 6 3.05 -18.18 -2.38
N ASP A 7 3.46 -17.31 -1.44
CA ASP A 7 3.04 -17.28 -0.04
C ASP A 7 1.78 -16.44 0.25
N GLY A 8 1.17 -15.79 -0.76
CA GLY A 8 -0.09 -15.05 -0.60
C GLY A 8 0.05 -13.59 -0.16
N TYR A 9 1.26 -13.02 -0.21
CA TYR A 9 1.52 -11.60 0.02
C TYR A 9 1.42 -10.77 -1.27
N VAL A 10 1.56 -9.44 -1.14
CA VAL A 10 1.41 -8.49 -2.24
C VAL A 10 2.76 -8.25 -2.91
N ASP A 11 2.82 -8.43 -4.22
CA ASP A 11 3.88 -7.89 -5.09
C ASP A 11 3.20 -7.39 -6.37
N SER A 12 2.78 -6.12 -6.36
CA SER A 12 2.00 -5.56 -7.47
C SER A 12 1.91 -4.05 -7.49
N THR A 13 1.70 -3.54 -8.70
CA THR A 13 1.25 -2.17 -8.94
C THR A 13 -0.20 -1.98 -8.49
N VAL A 14 -0.41 -1.08 -7.54
CA VAL A 14 -1.73 -0.63 -7.06
C VAL A 14 -1.97 0.79 -7.56
N GLN A 15 -3.09 1.00 -8.23
CA GLN A 15 -3.50 2.29 -8.79
C GLN A 15 -4.64 2.89 -7.97
N ASP A 16 -4.89 4.18 -8.18
CA ASP A 16 -6.07 4.87 -7.69
C ASP A 16 -7.35 4.06 -8.04
N GLU A 17 -8.29 4.03 -7.10
CA GLU A 17 -9.53 3.23 -7.16
C GLU A 17 -9.33 1.70 -7.13
N GLN A 18 -8.10 1.20 -7.09
CA GLN A 18 -7.79 -0.22 -6.93
C GLN A 18 -7.31 -0.54 -5.52
N THR A 19 -7.58 -1.78 -5.10
CA THR A 19 -7.11 -2.31 -3.82
C THR A 19 -6.46 -3.66 -4.04
N ALA A 20 -5.30 -3.87 -3.42
CA ALA A 20 -4.70 -5.19 -3.30
C ALA A 20 -5.05 -5.78 -1.93
N GLU A 21 -5.23 -7.10 -1.88
CA GLU A 21 -5.62 -7.83 -0.67
C GLU A 21 -4.53 -8.84 -0.33
N PHE A 22 -4.30 -9.09 0.95
CA PHE A 22 -3.46 -10.21 1.39
C PHE A 22 -3.94 -10.70 2.76
N ASN A 23 -3.49 -11.86 3.19
CA ASN A 23 -3.76 -12.35 4.55
C ASN A 23 -2.47 -12.34 5.36
N ALA A 24 -2.59 -11.99 6.63
CA ALA A 24 -1.50 -12.02 7.58
C ALA A 24 -1.99 -12.59 8.91
N GLU A 25 -1.10 -13.20 9.67
CA GLU A 25 -1.41 -13.71 11.01
C GLU A 25 -1.42 -12.59 12.05
N ALA A 26 -1.95 -12.86 13.25
CA ALA A 26 -1.92 -11.87 14.34
C ALA A 26 -0.52 -11.81 14.96
N GLY A 27 0.02 -10.60 15.11
CA GLY A 27 1.37 -10.37 15.64
C GLY A 27 2.48 -10.61 14.61
N GLU A 28 2.13 -10.73 13.32
CA GLU A 28 3.08 -10.94 12.25
C GLU A 28 3.81 -9.62 11.94
N GLU A 29 5.12 -9.70 11.81
CA GLU A 29 5.98 -8.58 11.42
C GLU A 29 6.13 -8.62 9.90
N LEU A 30 5.79 -7.52 9.24
CA LEU A 30 5.81 -7.37 7.80
C LEU A 30 6.70 -6.18 7.43
N THR A 31 7.51 -6.36 6.39
CA THR A 31 8.22 -5.28 5.72
C THR A 31 7.42 -4.86 4.49
N VAL A 32 7.10 -3.57 4.42
CA VAL A 32 6.34 -2.96 3.32
C VAL A 32 7.26 -2.05 2.54
N THR A 33 7.36 -2.27 1.24
CA THR A 33 8.06 -1.40 0.30
C THR A 33 7.06 -0.79 -0.67
N VAL A 34 7.11 0.53 -0.84
CA VAL A 34 6.24 1.29 -1.72
C VAL A 34 7.11 2.16 -2.64
N GLU A 35 7.01 1.94 -3.94
CA GLU A 35 7.64 2.78 -4.98
C GLU A 35 6.56 3.60 -5.70
N ASN A 36 6.68 4.92 -5.67
CA ASN A 36 5.80 5.82 -6.40
C ASN A 36 6.08 5.70 -7.91
N VAL A 37 5.10 5.22 -8.67
CA VAL A 37 5.20 5.03 -10.11
C VAL A 37 4.70 6.27 -10.85
N ALA A 38 3.58 6.84 -10.40
CA ALA A 38 2.97 8.02 -11.00
C ALA A 38 2.07 8.71 -9.98
N VAL A 39 2.06 10.04 -10.00
CA VAL A 39 1.10 10.85 -9.24
C VAL A 39 0.02 11.37 -10.19
N ALA A 40 -1.23 11.40 -9.73
CA ALA A 40 -2.32 11.91 -10.54
C ALA A 40 -2.14 13.41 -10.86
N GLU A 41 -2.30 13.76 -12.13
CA GLU A 41 -2.25 15.16 -12.55
C GLU A 41 -3.48 15.91 -12.03
N PRO A 42 -3.33 17.16 -11.53
CA PRO A 42 -4.48 17.93 -11.08
C PRO A 42 -5.42 18.23 -12.25
N GLU A 43 -6.70 17.88 -12.13
CA GLU A 43 -7.72 18.12 -13.16
C GLU A 43 -8.04 19.62 -13.39
N ASN A 44 -7.48 20.52 -12.57
CA ASN A 44 -7.69 21.96 -12.64
C ASN A 44 -6.34 22.71 -12.61
N GLU A 45 -6.29 23.91 -13.20
CA GLU A 45 -5.14 24.84 -13.23
C GLU A 45 -4.69 25.35 -11.83
N THR A 46 -5.07 24.66 -10.76
CA THR A 46 -4.59 24.91 -9.41
C THR A 46 -3.11 24.51 -9.28
N THR A 47 -2.29 25.48 -8.88
CA THR A 47 -0.81 25.42 -8.72
C THR A 47 -0.34 24.55 -7.56
N VAL A 48 -1.02 23.44 -7.26
CA VAL A 48 -0.56 22.47 -6.26
C VAL A 48 -0.27 21.18 -7.01
N GLU A 49 0.94 21.11 -7.56
CA GLU A 49 1.48 19.86 -8.08
C GLU A 49 1.59 18.91 -6.89
N SER A 50 0.78 17.85 -6.88
CA SER A 50 1.00 16.75 -5.94
C SER A 50 2.21 15.99 -6.44
N ASP A 51 3.24 15.92 -5.62
CA ASP A 51 4.46 15.14 -5.89
C ASP A 51 4.42 13.77 -5.21
N SER A 52 3.37 13.48 -4.42
CA SER A 52 3.27 12.26 -3.63
C SER A 52 1.95 11.53 -3.83
N ILE A 53 2.01 10.21 -3.86
CA ILE A 53 0.85 9.33 -3.67
C ILE A 53 0.52 9.19 -2.18
N SER A 54 -0.72 8.81 -1.88
CA SER A 54 -1.16 8.47 -0.53
C SER A 54 -1.39 6.97 -0.41
N PHE A 55 -0.53 6.32 0.36
CA PHE A 55 -0.60 4.89 0.68
C PHE A 55 -1.37 4.68 1.99
N ARG A 56 -2.24 3.67 2.02
CA ARG A 56 -2.96 3.25 3.22
C ARG A 56 -2.98 1.73 3.33
N LEU A 57 -2.72 1.23 4.53
CA LEU A 57 -2.87 -0.17 4.91
C LEU A 57 -4.03 -0.29 5.89
N ASP A 58 -5.02 -1.12 5.56
CA ASP A 58 -6.19 -1.40 6.39
C ASP A 58 -6.27 -2.89 6.72
N HIS A 59 -6.85 -3.21 7.88
CA HIS A 59 -7.42 -4.52 8.15
C HIS A 59 -8.89 -4.50 7.73
N ALA A 60 -9.36 -5.47 6.95
CA ALA A 60 -10.70 -5.47 6.35
C ALA A 60 -11.83 -5.26 7.38
N GLU A 61 -11.69 -5.85 8.58
CA GLU A 61 -12.68 -5.71 9.66
C GLU A 61 -12.34 -4.63 10.72
N ASN A 62 -11.07 -4.23 10.87
CA ASN A 62 -10.62 -3.35 11.96
C ASN A 62 -10.31 -1.92 11.48
N GLY A 63 -10.30 -1.69 10.16
CA GLY A 63 -10.05 -0.39 9.55
C GLY A 63 -8.56 -0.07 9.40
N PRO A 64 -8.18 1.23 9.31
CA PRO A 64 -6.83 1.64 8.94
C PRO A 64 -5.80 1.32 10.03
N ILE A 65 -4.73 0.64 9.62
CA ILE A 65 -3.53 0.37 10.41
C ILE A 65 -2.55 1.53 10.27
N GLY A 66 -2.35 2.01 9.04
CA GLY A 66 -1.34 3.03 8.76
C GLY A 66 -1.62 3.83 7.50
N THR A 67 -1.10 5.05 7.45
CA THR A 67 -1.15 5.94 6.27
C THR A 67 0.18 6.63 6.08
N ARG A 68 0.63 6.73 4.83
CA ARG A 68 1.90 7.34 4.43
C ARG A 68 1.74 8.15 3.14
N SER A 69 2.51 9.22 3.03
CA SER A 69 2.63 10.02 1.80
C SER A 69 3.98 9.69 1.16
N ILE A 70 3.98 9.13 -0.06
CA ILE A 70 5.20 8.64 -0.71
C ILE A 70 5.48 9.47 -1.97
N SER A 71 6.59 10.20 -1.98
CA SER A 71 7.05 10.97 -3.15
C SER A 71 7.88 10.15 -4.12
N GLU A 72 8.79 9.32 -3.63
CA GLU A 72 9.71 8.54 -4.48
C GLU A 72 9.62 7.04 -4.14
N SER A 73 10.22 6.64 -3.03
CA SER A 73 10.12 5.28 -2.50
C SER A 73 10.24 5.31 -0.98
N GLU A 74 9.56 4.38 -0.31
CA GLU A 74 9.67 4.22 1.13
C GLU A 74 9.54 2.75 1.53
N THR A 75 10.38 2.32 2.48
CA THR A 75 10.30 1.00 3.11
C THR A 75 10.11 1.18 4.60
N PHE A 76 9.18 0.44 5.18
CA PHE A 76 8.90 0.47 6.61
C PHE A 76 8.34 -0.86 7.10
N ASP A 77 8.54 -1.13 8.39
CA ASP A 77 8.01 -2.31 9.04
C ASP A 77 6.67 -2.02 9.72
N VAL A 78 5.78 -3.00 9.72
CA VAL A 78 4.48 -2.97 10.37
C VAL A 78 4.23 -4.30 11.08
N THR A 79 3.67 -4.24 12.28
CA THR A 79 3.19 -5.42 12.99
C THR A 79 1.67 -5.47 12.90
N THR A 80 1.11 -6.58 12.46
CA THR A 80 -0.34 -6.80 12.43
C THR A 80 -0.85 -7.05 13.84
N ASP A 81 -1.83 -6.28 14.29
CA ASP A 81 -2.39 -6.48 15.65
C ASP A 81 -3.38 -7.67 15.68
N SER A 82 -4.05 -7.91 14.55
CA SER A 82 -5.03 -8.98 14.36
C SER A 82 -4.80 -9.67 13.02
N GLY A 83 -5.03 -10.97 12.99
CA GLY A 83 -4.91 -11.77 11.78
C GLY A 83 -6.17 -11.69 10.92
N GLY A 84 -6.01 -12.00 9.64
CA GLY A 84 -7.10 -11.96 8.66
C GLY A 84 -6.71 -11.18 7.41
N THR A 85 -7.73 -10.74 6.68
CA THR A 85 -7.55 -10.04 5.40
C THR A 85 -7.18 -8.58 5.62
N HIS A 86 -6.12 -8.17 4.95
CA HIS A 86 -5.58 -6.82 4.91
C HIS A 86 -5.70 -6.25 3.50
N LEU A 87 -5.82 -4.93 3.43
CA LEU A 87 -6.10 -4.16 2.22
C LEU A 87 -5.01 -3.10 2.04
N VAL A 88 -4.40 -3.10 0.87
CA VAL A 88 -3.50 -2.04 0.40
C VAL A 88 -4.29 -1.12 -0.52
N ILE A 89 -4.28 0.16 -0.20
CA ILE A 89 -5.00 1.20 -0.93
C ILE A 89 -3.99 2.27 -1.31
N VAL A 90 -3.89 2.55 -2.61
CA VAL A 90 -3.12 3.68 -3.13
C VAL A 90 -4.10 4.69 -3.69
N THR A 91 -3.90 5.96 -3.36
CA THR A 91 -4.71 7.08 -3.84
C THR A 91 -3.82 8.18 -4.39
N ASN A 92 -4.37 9.02 -5.25
CA ASN A 92 -3.67 10.13 -5.89
C ASN A 92 -2.56 9.66 -6.86
N GLY A 93 -2.71 8.49 -7.47
CA GLY A 93 -1.73 7.98 -8.42
C GLY A 93 -1.60 6.46 -8.44
N ALA A 94 -0.38 5.96 -8.61
CA ALA A 94 -0.05 4.55 -8.66
C ALA A 94 1.28 4.28 -7.97
N ALA A 95 1.39 3.14 -7.31
CA ALA A 95 2.63 2.67 -6.71
C ALA A 95 2.82 1.17 -6.89
N ASP A 96 4.07 0.76 -7.04
CA ASP A 96 4.48 -0.63 -6.88
C ASP A 96 4.60 -0.92 -5.40
N VAL A 97 3.87 -1.93 -4.93
CA VAL A 97 3.83 -2.31 -3.52
C VAL A 97 4.28 -3.75 -3.38
N THR A 98 5.25 -3.94 -2.49
CA THR A 98 5.71 -5.25 -2.04
C THR A 98 5.50 -5.35 -0.54
N ILE A 99 4.88 -6.45 -0.10
CA ILE A 99 4.69 -6.81 1.30
C ILE A 99 5.24 -8.20 1.49
N GLU A 100 6.05 -8.38 2.51
CA GLU A 100 6.68 -9.66 2.84
C GLU A 100 6.90 -9.76 4.35
N PRO A 101 6.91 -10.97 4.93
CA PRO A 101 7.21 -11.16 6.34
C PRO A 101 8.67 -10.77 6.63
N THR A 102 8.90 -10.16 7.79
CA THR A 102 10.23 -9.80 8.25
C THR A 102 10.97 -11.08 8.71
N GLU A 103 12.16 -11.35 8.17
CA GLU A 103 12.98 -12.55 8.52
C GLU A 103 13.59 -12.52 9.93
#